data_AF-A0AAD4PXG3-F1
#
_entry.id   AF-A0AAD4PXG3-F1
#
_cell.length_a   1.000
_cell.length_b   1.000
_cell.length_c   1.000
_cell.angle_alpha   90.00
_cell.angle_beta   90.00
_cell.angle_gamma   90.00
#
_symmetry.space_group_name_H-M   'P 1'
#
loop_
_entity.id
_entity.type
_entity.pdbx_description
1 polymer ?
#
loop_
_entity_poly.entity_id
_entity_poly.type
_entity_poly.pdbx_seq_one_letter_code
_entity_poly.pdbx_strand_id
1 'polypeptide(L)'
;MATFLRDKKVLEADVIAVQEPWRNEFNATTHQPASRTHQLLYPKGQARVALFVNKRIDPSKWIHTIVNKDYQVLQIHYERGGPPRMLAIHNIYNEPEKTTLSARIKFLKLPAQIKPDSAQNLFNYN
;
A
#
# COMPACT_ATOMS: atom_id res chain seq x y z
N MET A 1 3.97 -10.49 17.21
CA MET A 1 4.60 -9.60 16.18
C MET A 1 6.13 -9.70 16.13
N ALA A 2 6.85 -9.60 17.26
CA ALA A 2 8.31 -9.52 17.23
C ALA A 2 9.03 -10.76 16.67
N THR A 3 8.51 -11.96 16.90
CA THR A 3 9.03 -13.22 16.34
C THR A 3 8.73 -13.36 14.86
N PHE A 4 7.51 -13.01 14.44
CA PHE A 4 7.08 -13.00 13.02
C PHE A 4 8.01 -12.15 12.16
N LEU A 5 8.34 -10.93 12.59
CA LEU A 5 9.24 -10.03 11.87
C LEU A 5 10.74 -10.40 11.97
N ARG A 6 11.07 -11.53 12.59
CA ARG A 6 12.42 -12.12 12.61
C ARG A 6 12.51 -13.39 11.75
N ASP A 7 11.38 -13.93 11.31
CA ASP A 7 11.36 -15.11 10.45
C ASP A 7 11.92 -14.74 9.06
N LYS A 8 12.93 -15.48 8.62
CA LYS A 8 13.59 -15.26 7.32
C LYS A 8 12.60 -15.36 6.16
N LYS A 9 11.65 -16.30 6.20
CA LYS A 9 10.64 -16.47 5.14
C LYS A 9 9.71 -15.26 5.06
N VAL A 10 9.37 -14.67 6.20
CA VAL A 10 8.57 -13.44 6.24
C VAL A 10 9.36 -12.28 5.64
N LEU A 11 10.66 -12.19 5.93
CA LEU A 11 11.53 -11.12 5.45
C LEU A 11 11.91 -11.23 3.96
N GLU A 12 11.54 -12.31 3.29
CA GLU A 12 11.64 -12.43 1.82
C GLU A 12 10.59 -11.56 1.09
N ALA A 13 9.49 -11.23 1.78
CA ALA A 13 8.44 -10.38 1.24
C ALA A 13 8.95 -8.97 0.95
N ASP A 14 8.40 -8.37 -0.12
CA ASP A 14 8.65 -6.99 -0.50
C ASP A 14 7.90 -5.98 0.37
N VAL A 15 6.67 -6.34 0.74
CA VAL A 15 5.79 -5.52 1.54
C VAL A 15 5.08 -6.42 2.54
N ILE A 16 5.19 -6.08 3.81
CA ILE A 16 4.48 -6.76 4.90
C ILE A 16 3.46 -5.78 5.45
N ALA A 17 2.17 -6.10 5.30
CA ALA A 17 1.07 -5.37 5.92
C ALA A 17 0.74 -6.00 7.27
N VAL A 18 0.70 -5.17 8.31
CA VAL A 18 0.36 -5.60 9.67
C VAL A 18 -0.82 -4.77 10.16
N GLN A 19 -1.74 -5.45 10.85
CA GLN A 19 -2.86 -4.87 11.58
C GLN A 19 -2.62 -5.05 13.08
N GLU A 20 -3.18 -4.14 13.87
CA GLU A 20 -2.98 -4.09 15.32
C GLU A 20 -1.49 -4.18 15.72
N PRO A 21 -0.63 -3.33 15.13
CA PRO A 21 0.78 -3.33 15.50
C PRO A 21 0.92 -3.03 17.00
N TRP A 22 1.93 -3.63 17.61
CA TRP A 22 2.25 -3.39 19.02
C TRP A 22 2.36 -1.88 19.29
N ARG A 23 1.67 -1.42 20.34
CA ARG A 23 1.67 -0.01 20.73
C ARG A 23 2.81 0.23 21.71
N ASN A 24 3.67 1.18 21.38
CA ASN A 24 4.67 1.65 22.31
C ASN A 24 4.06 2.71 23.23
N GLU A 25 4.16 2.52 24.54
CA GLU A 25 3.64 3.45 25.55
C GLU A 25 4.48 4.72 25.67
N PHE A 26 5.72 4.71 25.17
CA PHE A 26 6.70 5.79 25.34
C PHE A 26 7.01 6.57 24.05
N ASN A 27 6.70 6.00 22.88
CA ASN A 27 6.96 6.64 21.58
C ASN A 27 5.78 6.38 20.65
N ALA A 28 5.44 7.33 19.77
CA ALA A 28 4.36 7.20 18.80
C ALA A 28 4.75 6.31 17.59
N THR A 29 5.43 5.20 17.85
CA THR A 29 5.91 4.23 16.86
C THR A 29 5.67 2.80 17.35
N THR A 30 5.82 1.82 16.46
CA THR A 30 5.74 0.41 16.81
C THR A 30 7.13 -0.24 16.87
N HIS A 31 7.23 -1.39 17.53
CA HIS A 31 8.46 -2.16 17.57
C HIS A 31 8.85 -2.63 16.15
N GLN A 32 10.09 -2.37 15.74
CA GLN A 32 10.60 -2.63 14.38
C GLN A 32 11.78 -3.62 14.36
N PRO A 33 11.56 -4.93 14.59
CA PRO A 33 12.61 -5.96 14.48
C PRO A 33 13.26 -6.03 13.10
N ALA A 34 12.52 -5.69 12.04
CA ALA A 34 12.96 -5.79 10.65
C ALA A 34 13.69 -4.53 10.15
N SER A 35 14.14 -3.64 11.04
CA SER A 35 14.68 -2.31 10.68
C SER A 35 15.90 -2.35 9.75
N ARG A 36 16.65 -3.46 9.74
CA ARG A 36 17.78 -3.66 8.82
C ARG A 36 17.31 -3.76 7.37
N THR A 37 16.27 -4.54 7.09
CA THR A 37 15.83 -4.89 5.74
C THR A 37 14.61 -4.12 5.28
N HIS A 38 13.77 -3.65 6.21
CA HIS A 38 12.51 -2.98 5.90
C HIS A 38 12.42 -1.60 6.55
N GLN A 39 11.89 -0.65 5.79
CA GLN A 39 11.43 0.64 6.28
C GLN A 39 10.02 0.50 6.85
N LEU A 40 9.82 0.98 8.07
CA LEU A 40 8.50 1.06 8.70
C LEU A 40 7.77 2.31 8.19
N LEU A 41 6.58 2.10 7.65
CA LEU A 41 5.60 3.13 7.29
C LEU A 41 4.40 2.99 8.23
N TYR A 42 4.07 4.07 8.93
CA TYR A 42 3.17 4.03 10.07
C TYR A 42 2.46 5.38 10.25
N PRO A 43 1.12 5.41 10.41
CA PRO A 43 0.41 6.63 10.80
C PRO A 43 0.90 7.16 12.14
N LYS A 44 1.10 8.47 12.29
CA LYS A 44 1.48 9.03 13.61
C LYS A 44 0.39 8.76 14.65
N GLY A 45 0.77 8.42 15.88
CA GLY A 45 -0.14 8.22 17.01
C GLY A 45 -0.60 6.76 17.21
N GLN A 46 -1.84 6.59 17.67
CA GLN A 46 -2.44 5.27 17.94
C GLN A 46 -2.88 4.55 16.65
N ALA A 47 -1.95 4.27 15.74
CA ALA A 47 -2.29 3.56 14.54
C ALA A 47 -2.68 2.10 14.81
N ARG A 48 -3.57 1.59 13.97
CA ARG A 48 -4.03 0.19 13.94
C ARG A 48 -3.54 -0.55 12.69
N VAL A 49 -2.74 0.13 11.86
CA VAL A 49 -2.10 -0.43 10.67
C VAL A 49 -0.63 -0.02 10.59
N ALA A 50 0.22 -0.91 10.08
CA ALA A 50 1.63 -0.68 9.77
C ALA A 50 2.00 -1.35 8.45
N LEU A 51 2.95 -0.76 7.72
CA LEU A 51 3.56 -1.38 6.54
C LEU A 51 5.07 -1.46 6.77
N PHE A 52 5.67 -2.59 6.40
CA PHE A 52 7.11 -2.74 6.30
C PHE A 52 7.46 -2.91 4.84
N VAL A 53 8.16 -1.94 4.26
CA VAL A 53 8.56 -1.94 2.85
C VAL A 53 10.02 -2.30 2.76
N ASN A 54 10.34 -3.34 1.99
CA ASN A 54 11.69 -3.81 1.82
C ASN A 54 12.54 -2.71 1.17
N LYS A 55 13.70 -2.42 1.77
CA LYS A 55 14.60 -1.34 1.32
C LYS A 55 15.23 -1.61 -0.05
N ARG A 56 15.07 -2.81 -0.60
CA ARG A 56 15.44 -3.11 -1.99
C ARG A 56 14.56 -2.39 -3.02
N ILE A 57 13.36 -1.97 -2.62
CA ILE A 57 12.49 -1.15 -3.48
C ILE A 57 12.95 0.30 -3.35
N ASP A 58 13.34 0.89 -4.48
CA ASP A 58 13.75 2.28 -4.57
C ASP A 58 12.68 3.21 -3.94
N PRO A 59 13.03 4.01 -2.92
CA PRO A 59 12.11 4.98 -2.30
C PRO A 59 11.45 5.96 -3.27
N SER A 60 12.09 6.27 -4.41
CA SER A 60 11.50 7.13 -5.44
C SER A 60 10.38 6.46 -6.24
N LYS A 61 10.30 5.12 -6.17
CA LYS A 61 9.32 4.32 -6.92
C LYS A 61 8.03 4.10 -6.14
N TRP A 62 7.89 4.57 -4.90
CA TRP A 62 6.64 4.41 -4.17
C TRP A 62 6.18 5.68 -3.45
N ILE A 63 4.86 5.75 -3.25
CA ILE A 63 4.18 6.82 -2.52
C ILE A 63 3.40 6.17 -1.37
N HIS A 64 3.60 6.69 -0.15
CA HIS A 64 2.84 6.29 1.02
C HIS A 64 1.81 7.36 1.35
N THR A 65 0.54 6.97 1.43
CA THR A 65 -0.56 7.86 1.84
C THR A 65 -1.21 7.30 3.10
N ILE A 66 -1.27 8.12 4.14
CA ILE A 66 -2.00 7.83 5.37
C ILE A 66 -3.40 8.42 5.21
N VAL A 67 -4.44 7.58 5.24
CA VAL A 67 -5.83 8.04 5.17
C VAL A 67 -6.35 8.37 6.56
N ASN A 68 -6.17 7.44 7.51
CA ASN A 68 -6.43 7.64 8.94
C ASN A 68 -5.63 6.60 9.75
N LYS A 69 -5.87 6.51 11.07
CA LYS A 69 -5.18 5.54 11.94
C LYS A 69 -5.42 4.07 11.57
N ASP A 70 -6.43 3.78 10.74
CA ASP A 70 -6.90 2.43 10.40
C ASP A 70 -6.69 2.09 8.93
N TYR A 71 -6.23 3.06 8.14
CA TYR A 71 -6.12 2.91 6.70
C TYR A 71 -4.93 3.69 6.15
N GLN A 72 -4.08 2.97 5.44
CA GLN A 72 -3.00 3.51 4.63
C GLN A 72 -2.91 2.81 3.27
N VAL A 73 -2.32 3.53 2.32
CA VAL A 73 -2.10 3.06 0.94
C VAL A 73 -0.62 3.18 0.61
N LEU A 74 -0.07 2.14 -0.01
CA LEU A 74 1.25 2.17 -0.65
C LEU A 74 1.06 2.00 -2.15
N GLN A 75 1.47 2.99 -2.93
CA GLN A 75 1.45 2.92 -4.39
C GLN A 75 2.88 2.69 -4.87
N ILE A 76 3.12 1.59 -5.60
CA ILE A 76 4.43 1.23 -6.14
C ILE A 76 4.39 1.34 -7.65
N HIS A 77 5.26 2.17 -8.22
CA HIS A 77 5.46 2.34 -9.65
C HIS A 77 6.53 1.37 -10.13
N TYR A 78 6.24 0.61 -11.19
CA TYR A 78 7.17 -0.37 -11.74
C TYR A 78 7.04 -0.49 -13.25
N GLU A 79 8.10 -0.99 -13.89
CA GLU A 79 8.16 -1.27 -15.31
C GLU A 79 8.49 -2.75 -15.50
N ARG A 80 7.77 -3.43 -16.42
CA ARG A 80 8.02 -4.85 -16.72
C ARG A 80 7.99 -5.07 -18.23
N GLY A 81 9.02 -4.57 -18.91
CA GLY A 81 9.17 -4.70 -20.37
C GLY A 81 8.04 -4.05 -21.17
N GLY A 82 7.42 -3.02 -20.61
CA GLY A 82 6.24 -2.34 -21.19
C GLY A 82 6.00 -1.00 -20.49
N PRO A 83 4.84 -0.35 -20.72
CA PRO A 83 4.57 0.97 -20.16
C PRO A 83 4.61 0.95 -18.62
N PRO A 84 4.95 2.08 -17.97
CA PRO A 84 4.92 2.20 -16.52
C PRO A 84 3.58 1.78 -15.93
N ARG A 85 3.63 1.00 -14.85
CA ARG A 85 2.46 0.51 -14.11
C ARG A 85 2.51 0.95 -12.67
N MET A 86 1.35 0.91 -12.01
CA MET A 86 1.21 1.24 -10.60
C MET A 86 0.43 0.14 -9.89
N LEU A 87 0.99 -0.39 -8.80
CA LEU A 87 0.34 -1.31 -7.87
C LEU A 87 -0.06 -0.54 -6.61
N ALA A 88 -1.34 -0.53 -6.27
CA ALA A 88 -1.83 0.06 -5.02
C ALA A 88 -2.12 -1.04 -3.99
N ILE A 89 -1.45 -0.98 -2.85
CA ILE A 89 -1.64 -1.87 -1.71
C ILE A 89 -2.39 -1.10 -0.63
N HIS A 90 -3.61 -1.57 -0.32
CA HIS A 90 -4.46 -0.99 0.71
C HIS A 90 -4.33 -1.82 1.99
N ASN A 91 -3.83 -1.22 3.07
CA ASN A 91 -3.82 -1.85 4.38
C ASN A 91 -4.91 -1.18 5.24
N ILE A 92 -6.00 -1.91 5.45
CA ILE A 92 -7.22 -1.45 6.13
C ILE A 92 -7.46 -2.37 7.31
N TYR A 93 -7.51 -1.80 8.52
CA TYR A 93 -8.04 -2.48 9.68
C TYR A 93 -9.55 -2.23 9.78
N ASN A 94 -10.34 -3.25 9.44
CA ASN A 94 -11.78 -3.18 9.59
C ASN A 94 -12.16 -3.48 11.04
N GLU A 95 -12.47 -2.44 11.81
CA GLU A 95 -12.93 -2.63 13.18
C GLU A 95 -14.28 -3.37 13.17
N PRO A 96 -14.39 -4.51 13.87
CA PRO A 96 -15.66 -5.22 13.99
C PRO A 96 -16.74 -4.26 14.50
N GLU A 97 -17.93 -4.34 13.91
CA GLU A 97 -19.11 -3.54 14.30
C GLU A 97 -19.00 -2.03 14.02
N LYS A 98 -17.90 -1.54 13.41
CA LYS A 98 -17.77 -0.13 12.99
C LYS A 98 -17.43 0.00 11.51
N THR A 99 -18.11 0.92 10.84
CA THR A 99 -17.81 1.26 9.44
C THR A 99 -16.47 1.97 9.34
N THR A 100 -15.44 1.24 8.91
CA THR A 100 -14.07 1.74 8.71
C THR A 100 -13.97 2.74 7.56
N LEU A 101 -14.89 2.65 6.59
CA LEU A 101 -14.98 3.50 5.40
C LEU A 101 -16.15 4.49 5.47
N SER A 102 -16.46 5.04 6.65
CA SER A 102 -17.53 6.05 6.81
C SER A 102 -17.16 7.43 6.23
N ALA A 103 -15.87 7.67 5.97
CA ALA A 103 -15.39 8.88 5.31
C ALA A 103 -15.25 8.66 3.79
N ARG A 104 -16.20 9.23 3.03
CA ARG A 104 -16.17 9.51 1.58
C ARG A 104 -14.85 9.14 0.89
N ILE A 105 -14.83 7.98 0.23
CA ILE A 105 -13.75 7.66 -0.71
C ILE A 105 -13.91 8.57 -1.94
N LYS A 106 -13.17 9.69 -1.99
CA LYS A 106 -12.97 10.45 -3.23
C LYS A 106 -11.89 9.84 -4.14
N PHE A 107 -11.17 8.83 -3.68
CA PHE A 107 -9.97 8.29 -4.35
C PHE A 107 -10.18 6.99 -5.15
N LEU A 108 -11.40 6.43 -5.22
CA LEU A 108 -11.70 5.25 -6.03
C LEU A 108 -12.17 5.59 -7.46
N LYS A 109 -11.83 6.78 -7.98
CA LYS A 109 -11.86 6.99 -9.44
C LYS A 109 -10.63 6.32 -10.03
N LEU A 110 -10.73 5.01 -10.26
CA LEU A 110 -9.92 4.31 -11.25
C LEU A 110 -10.00 5.14 -12.55
N PRO A 111 -8.88 5.46 -13.22
CA PRO A 111 -8.96 6.04 -14.56
C PRO A 111 -9.75 5.06 -15.45
N ALA A 112 -10.72 5.62 -16.16
CA ALA A 112 -11.61 4.89 -17.05
C ALA A 112 -10.79 3.96 -17.96
N GLN A 113 -11.28 2.72 -18.07
CA GLN A 113 -10.87 1.76 -19.09
C GLN A 113 -10.75 2.49 -20.44
N ILE A 114 -9.56 2.44 -21.05
CA ILE A 114 -9.36 2.82 -22.44
C ILE A 114 -10.34 1.98 -23.27
N LYS A 115 -11.31 2.63 -23.93
CA LYS A 115 -12.17 1.94 -24.90
C LYS A 115 -11.26 1.38 -26.00
N PRO A 116 -11.45 0.13 -26.44
CA PRO A 116 -10.73 -0.37 -27.60
C PRO A 116 -11.15 0.47 -28.82
N ASP A 117 -10.16 0.96 -29.56
CA ASP A 117 -10.36 1.56 -30.88
C ASP A 117 -11.18 0.59 -31.74
N SER A 118 -12.42 0.97 -32.04
CA SER A 118 -13.17 0.40 -33.14
C SER A 118 -12.49 0.84 -34.43
N ALA A 119 -11.58 0.01 -34.91
CA ALA A 119 -11.23 -0.06 -36.32
C ALA A 119 -12.52 -0.22 -37.12
N GLN A 120 -12.99 0.86 -37.74
CA GLN A 120 -13.86 0.86 -38.92
C GLN A 120 -14.09 2.30 -39.40
N ASN A 121 -13.22 2.73 -40.32
CA ASN A 121 -13.59 3.60 -41.44
C ASN A 121 -12.55 3.39 -42.54
N LEU A 122 -12.58 2.17 -43.10
CA LEU A 122 -12.12 1.92 -44.46
C LEU A 122 -13.36 2.10 -45.36
N PHE A 123 -13.15 2.80 -46.47
CA PHE A 123 -14.07 3.02 -47.59
C PHE A 123 -15.18 4.07 -47.41
N ASN A 124 -14.92 5.26 -47.96
CA ASN A 124 -15.90 5.93 -48.82
C ASN A 124 -15.17 6.44 -50.06
N TYR A 125 -15.30 5.70 -51.15
CA TYR A 125 -15.16 6.18 -52.52
C TYR A 125 -16.52 6.71 -52.95
N ASN A 126 -16.54 7.98 -53.38
CA ASN A 126 -17.30 8.62 -54.46
C ASN A 126 -17.52 10.10 -54.13
#